data_AF-U4UU66-F1
#
_entry.id   AF-U4UU66-F1
#
_cell.length_a   1.000
_cell.length_b   1.000
_cell.length_c   1.000
_cell.angle_alpha   90.00
_cell.angle_beta   90.00
_cell.angle_gamma   90.00
#
_symmetry.space_group_name_H-M   'P 1'
#
loop_
_entity.id
_entity.type
_entity.pdbx_description
1 polymer ?
#
loop_
_entity_poly.entity_id
_entity_poly.type
_entity_poly.pdbx_seq_one_letter_code
_entity_poly.pdbx_strand_id
1 'polypeptide(L)'
;MCTHTFSSEEAWEKSSNPDTVLTDRQFFDKLTGQRARVLQHWRGSEDFFFCHWEAETESDIHDLLEETGMASSMVSMAQEMHRFVTTYDITDERMIIPPKNS
;
A
#
# COMPACT_ATOMS: atom_id res chain seq x y z
N MET A 1 4.58 -5.67 0.85
CA MET A 1 3.68 -4.86 1.72
C MET A 1 4.33 -3.52 1.96
N CYS A 2 3.55 -2.46 2.08
CA CYS A 2 4.06 -1.15 2.49
C CYS A 2 3.26 -0.64 3.68
N THR A 3 3.97 -0.15 4.70
CA THR A 3 3.38 0.61 5.79
C THR A 3 3.53 2.08 5.45
N HIS A 4 2.42 2.81 5.49
CA HIS A 4 2.37 4.24 5.24
C HIS A 4 1.94 4.97 6.51
N THR A 5 2.48 6.16 6.73
CA THR A 5 2.02 7.11 7.74
C THR A 5 1.89 8.49 7.13
N PHE A 6 0.88 9.27 7.52
CA PHE A 6 0.77 10.64 7.05
C PHE A 6 1.95 11.50 7.51
N SER A 7 2.37 12.44 6.67
CA SER A 7 3.49 13.35 6.97
C SER A 7 3.08 14.50 7.91
N SER A 8 1.78 14.76 8.04
CA SER A 8 1.21 15.79 8.91
C SER A 8 -0.30 15.56 9.15
N GLU A 9 -0.86 16.23 10.16
CA GLU A 9 -2.30 16.28 10.40
C GLU A 9 -3.05 16.84 9.17
N GLU A 10 -2.53 17.88 8.53
CA GLU A 10 -3.11 18.45 7.31
C GLU A 10 -3.21 17.42 6.17
N ALA A 11 -2.19 16.57 6.01
CA ALA A 11 -2.20 15.49 5.04
C ALA A 11 -3.27 14.44 5.38
N TRP A 12 -3.43 14.10 6.66
CA TRP A 12 -4.48 13.20 7.13
C TRP A 12 -5.88 13.78 6.88
N GLU A 13 -6.13 15.05 7.24
CA GLU A 13 -7.41 15.73 7.07
C GLU A 13 -7.80 15.79 5.59
N LYS A 14 -6.85 16.17 4.72
CA LYS A 14 -7.07 16.20 3.27
C LYS A 14 -7.42 14.83 2.70
N SER A 15 -6.78 13.77 3.20
CA SER A 15 -7.07 12.38 2.79
C SER A 15 -8.44 11.88 3.26
N SER A 16 -9.06 12.56 4.23
CA SER A 16 -10.33 12.19 4.85
C SER A 16 -11.49 13.12 4.47
N ASN A 17 -11.21 14.15 3.67
CA ASN A 17 -12.21 15.13 3.28
C ASN A 17 -13.26 14.48 2.34
N PRO A 18 -14.54 14.41 2.75
CA PRO A 18 -15.59 13.72 2.00
C PRO A 18 -15.84 14.28 0.60
N ASP A 19 -15.48 15.54 0.36
CA ASP A 19 -15.65 16.20 -0.95
C ASP A 19 -14.53 15.82 -1.94
N THR A 20 -13.41 15.28 -1.46
CA THR A 20 -12.21 14.99 -2.28
C THR A 20 -11.72 13.54 -2.20
N VAL A 21 -12.27 12.73 -1.29
CA VAL A 21 -11.93 11.31 -1.18
C VAL A 21 -12.22 10.58 -2.49
N LEU A 22 -11.30 9.68 -2.86
CA LEU A 22 -11.42 8.86 -4.06
C LEU A 22 -12.36 7.68 -3.81
N THR A 23 -13.05 7.22 -4.86
CA THR A 23 -13.64 5.87 -4.85
C THR A 23 -12.55 4.81 -4.83
N ASP A 24 -12.91 3.57 -4.46
CA ASP A 24 -12.01 2.42 -4.52
C ASP A 24 -11.38 2.25 -5.92
N ARG A 25 -12.21 2.32 -6.97
CA ARG A 25 -11.76 2.26 -8.37
C ARG A 25 -10.77 3.39 -8.68
N GLN A 26 -11.08 4.63 -8.33
CA GLN A 26 -10.19 5.76 -8.59
C GLN A 26 -8.86 5.63 -7.84
N PHE A 27 -8.88 5.13 -6.61
CA PHE A 27 -7.68 4.88 -5.82
C PHE A 27 -6.79 3.84 -6.47
N PHE A 28 -7.33 2.67 -6.84
CA PHE A 28 -6.56 1.61 -7.47
C PHE A 28 -6.09 1.98 -8.89
N ASP A 29 -6.93 2.66 -9.68
CA ASP A 29 -6.53 3.15 -11.01
C ASP A 29 -5.41 4.18 -10.92
N LYS A 30 -5.48 5.10 -9.94
CA LYS A 30 -4.42 6.10 -9.69
C LYS A 30 -3.11 5.45 -9.28
N LEU A 31 -3.17 4.38 -8.49
CA LEU A 31 -2.00 3.66 -7.97
C LEU A 31 -1.72 2.37 -8.75
N THR A 32 -1.93 2.41 -10.06
CA THR A 32 -1.52 1.37 -11.00
C THR A 32 -0.61 1.98 -12.07
N GLY A 33 0.68 1.64 -12.01
CA GLY A 33 1.68 1.98 -13.02
C GLY A 33 2.19 0.75 -13.76
N GLN A 34 3.21 0.93 -14.58
CA GLN A 34 3.81 -0.17 -15.37
C GLN A 34 4.59 -1.16 -14.50
N ARG A 35 5.32 -0.67 -13.48
CA ARG A 35 6.27 -1.44 -12.67
C ARG A 35 5.82 -1.67 -11.23
N ALA A 36 4.73 -1.01 -10.80
CA ALA A 36 4.17 -1.13 -9.46
C ALA A 36 2.65 -0.90 -9.49
N ARG A 37 1.91 -1.60 -8.64
CA ARG A 37 0.49 -1.33 -8.39
C ARG A 37 0.04 -1.75 -7.00
N VAL A 38 -0.99 -1.08 -6.48
CA VAL A 38 -1.67 -1.47 -5.23
C VAL A 38 -2.74 -2.51 -5.52
N LEU A 39 -2.72 -3.60 -4.75
CA LEU A 39 -3.70 -4.68 -4.82
C LEU A 39 -4.74 -4.60 -3.70
N GLN A 40 -4.34 -4.14 -2.52
CA GLN A 40 -5.21 -4.10 -1.33
C GLN A 40 -4.80 -2.94 -0.42
N HIS A 41 -5.76 -2.38 0.30
CA HIS A 41 -5.59 -1.23 1.18
C HIS A 41 -6.34 -1.46 2.50
N TRP A 42 -5.68 -1.15 3.62
CA TRP A 42 -6.27 -1.18 4.96
C TRP A 42 -5.92 0.09 5.71
N ARG A 43 -6.93 0.80 6.18
CA ARG A 43 -6.78 2.05 6.92
C ARG A 43 -7.84 2.13 8.03
N GLY A 44 -7.46 2.73 9.16
CA GLY A 44 -8.35 3.13 10.23
C GLY A 44 -8.45 4.66 10.37
N SER A 45 -8.85 5.13 11.55
CA SER A 45 -8.86 6.55 11.91
C SER A 45 -7.46 7.11 12.20
N GLU A 46 -6.50 6.25 12.55
CA GLU A 46 -5.17 6.66 12.97
C GLU A 46 -4.25 7.01 11.78
N ASP A 47 -3.02 7.40 12.10
CA ASP A 47 -2.03 7.89 11.12
C ASP A 47 -1.48 6.80 10.19
N PHE A 48 -1.53 5.54 10.62
CA PHE A 48 -0.95 4.42 9.88
C PHE A 48 -1.97 3.68 9.02
N PHE A 49 -1.52 3.29 7.82
CA PHE A 49 -2.27 2.42 6.93
C PHE A 49 -1.34 1.48 6.16
N PHE A 50 -1.92 0.41 5.61
CA PHE A 50 -1.18 -0.69 5.01
C PHE A 50 -1.66 -0.91 3.58
N CYS A 51 -0.73 -1.09 2.67
CA CYS A 51 -1.01 -1.43 1.29
C CYS A 51 -0.29 -2.73 0.90
N HIS A 52 -1.02 -3.62 0.22
CA HIS A 52 -0.40 -4.70 -0.53
C HIS A 52 0.00 -4.15 -1.90
N TRP A 53 1.31 -4.17 -2.15
CA TRP A 53 1.92 -3.74 -3.41
C TRP A 53 2.48 -4.95 -4.16
N GLU A 54 2.26 -4.97 -5.46
CA GLU A 54 3.04 -5.75 -6.43
C GLU A 54 3.96 -4.78 -7.17
N ALA A 55 5.27 -5.05 -7.16
CA ALA A 55 6.27 -4.19 -7.81
C ALA A 55 7.53 -4.99 -8.18
N GLU A 56 8.30 -4.50 -9.15
CA GLU A 56 9.60 -5.09 -9.52
C GLU A 56 10.67 -4.83 -8.45
N THR A 57 10.68 -3.63 -7.87
CA THR A 57 11.56 -3.23 -6.77
C THR A 57 10.82 -2.32 -5.78
N GLU A 58 11.43 -2.10 -4.60
CA GLU A 58 10.97 -1.08 -3.65
C GLU A 58 10.96 0.32 -4.27
N SER A 59 11.96 0.66 -5.09
CA SER A 59 12.04 1.98 -5.74
C SER A 59 10.84 2.24 -6.66
N ASP A 60 10.35 1.21 -7.36
CA ASP A 60 9.20 1.39 -8.27
C ASP A 60 7.92 1.80 -7.54
N ILE A 61 7.77 1.41 -6.27
CA ILE A 61 6.68 1.88 -5.42
C ILE A 61 6.84 3.37 -5.14
N HIS A 62 8.05 3.80 -4.74
CA HIS A 62 8.33 5.19 -4.43
C HIS A 62 8.22 6.10 -5.66
N ASP A 63 8.74 5.66 -6.80
CA ASP A 63 8.61 6.36 -8.09
C ASP A 63 7.12 6.62 -8.41
N LEU A 64 6.26 5.60 -8.29
CA LEU A 64 4.82 5.78 -8.55
C LEU A 64 4.15 6.70 -7.53
N LEU A 65 4.53 6.62 -6.26
CA LEU A 65 4.02 7.54 -5.23
C LEU A 65 4.42 9.00 -5.51
N GLU A 66 5.61 9.24 -6.05
CA GLU A 66 6.05 10.56 -6.49
C GLU A 66 5.24 11.04 -7.70
N GLU A 67 5.13 10.23 -8.75
CA GLU A 67 4.40 10.54 -9.99
C GLU A 67 2.92 10.88 -9.71
N THR A 68 2.30 10.19 -8.75
CA THR A 68 0.89 10.38 -8.39
C THR A 68 0.67 11.50 -7.38
N GLY A 69 1.74 12.17 -6.96
CA GLY A 69 1.76 13.28 -5.98
C GLY A 69 1.55 12.84 -4.53
N MET A 70 1.52 11.54 -4.27
CA MET A 70 1.22 11.00 -2.95
C MET A 70 2.43 10.98 -2.00
N ALA A 71 3.66 10.96 -2.53
CA ALA A 71 4.90 10.96 -1.73
C ALA A 71 5.03 12.19 -0.81
N SER A 72 4.41 13.33 -1.16
CA SER A 72 4.42 14.53 -0.31
C SER A 72 3.54 14.41 0.95
N SER A 73 2.54 13.53 0.91
CA SER A 73 1.50 13.41 1.95
C SER A 73 1.76 12.28 2.94
N MET A 74 2.73 11.40 2.66
CA MET A 74 3.01 10.24 3.50
C MET A 74 4.47 9.83 3.48
N VAL A 75 4.91 9.22 4.56
CA VAL A 75 6.15 8.46 4.64
C VAL A 75 5.81 6.99 4.46
N SER A 76 6.60 6.30 3.62
CA SER A 76 6.33 4.91 3.21
C SER A 76 7.52 4.02 3.52
N MET A 77 7.26 2.85 4.12
CA MET A 77 8.27 1.81 4.36
C MET A 77 7.82 0.54 3.66
N ALA A 78 8.48 0.20 2.55
CA ALA A 78 8.21 -1.02 1.82
C ALA A 78 8.97 -2.20 2.43
N GLN A 79 8.33 -3.37 2.42
CA GLN A 79 8.94 -4.63 2.86
C GLN A 79 8.43 -5.75 1.96
N GLU A 80 9.35 -6.53 1.40
CA GLU A 80 9.00 -7.71 0.61
C GLU A 80 8.34 -8.77 1.50
N MET A 81 7.22 -9.32 1.03
CA MET A 81 6.50 -10.39 1.73
C MET A 81 6.41 -11.61 0.82
N HIS A 82 7.09 -12.69 1.19
CA HIS A 82 7.13 -13.92 0.40
C HIS A 82 5.94 -14.87 0.64
N ARG A 83 5.03 -14.53 1.56
CA ARG A 83 3.90 -15.38 1.92
C ARG A 83 2.62 -14.56 2.01
N PHE A 84 1.60 -15.01 1.27
CA PHE A 84 0.24 -14.49 1.31
C PHE A 84 -0.74 -15.66 1.53
N VAL A 85 -1.66 -15.51 2.48
CA VAL A 85 -2.74 -16.46 2.76
C VAL A 85 -4.00 -15.66 3.07
N THR A 86 -5.17 -16.18 2.70
CA THR A 86 -6.43 -15.45 2.85
C THR A 86 -7.60 -16.38 3.10
N THR A 87 -8.59 -15.93 3.87
CA THR A 87 -9.83 -16.69 4.10
C THR A 87 -10.73 -16.74 2.87
N TYR A 88 -10.45 -15.91 1.86
CA TYR A 88 -11.16 -15.94 0.57
C TYR A 88 -10.71 -17.08 -0.34
N ASP A 89 -9.60 -17.75 -0.03
CA ASP A 89 -9.00 -18.83 -0.82
C ASP A 89 -8.23 -19.81 0.09
N ILE A 90 -8.98 -20.69 0.76
CA ILE A 90 -8.42 -21.69 1.68
C ILE A 90 -8.01 -22.93 0.89
N THR A 91 -6.73 -23.28 0.95
CA THR A 91 -6.15 -24.41 0.17
C THR A 91 -5.98 -25.71 0.96
N ASP A 92 -6.12 -25.67 2.30
CA ASP A 92 -5.82 -26.79 3.22
C ASP A 92 -4.38 -27.35 3.14
N GLU A 93 -3.46 -26.63 2.48
CA GLU A 93 -2.05 -26.98 2.41
C GLU A 93 -1.25 -26.43 3.60
N ARG A 94 -0.09 -27.05 3.90
CA ARG A 94 0.80 -26.55 4.96
C ARG A 94 1.39 -25.20 4.56
N MET A 95 1.31 -24.22 5.46
CA MET A 95 1.94 -22.91 5.25
C MET A 95 3.47 -23.04 5.20
N ILE A 96 4.08 -22.61 4.09
CA ILE A 96 5.53 -22.53 3.94
C ILE A 96 6.04 -21.25 4.58
N ILE A 97 6.98 -21.35 5.53
CA ILE A 97 7.60 -20.20 6.19
C ILE A 97 8.91 -19.85 5.46
N PRO A 98 9.05 -18.62 4.93
CA PRO A 98 10.29 -18.18 4.30
C PRO A 98 11.47 -18.21 5.30
N PRO A 99 12.69 -18.54 4.86
CA PRO A 99 13.86 -18.46 5.72
C PRO A 99 14.10 -17.01 6.17
N LYS A 100 14.71 -16.83 7.34
CA LYS A 100 15.13 -15.50 7.80
C LYS A 100 16.27 -15.01 6.91
N ASN A 101 16.12 -13.84 6.31
CA ASN A 101 17.22 -13.15 5.61
C ASN A 101 18.32 -12.87 6.65
N SER A 102 19.49 -13.48 6.45
CA SER A 102 20.69 -13.36 7.29
C SER A 102 21.64 -12.30 6.75
#